data_AF-A0A6P5WQ39-F1
#
_entry.id   AF-A0A6P5WQ39-F1
#
_cell.length_a   1.000
_cell.length_b   1.000
_cell.length_c   1.000
_cell.angle_alpha   90.00
_cell.angle_beta   90.00
_cell.angle_gamma   90.00
#
_symmetry.space_group_name_H-M   'P 1'
#
loop_
_entity.id
_entity.type
_entity.pdbx_description
1 polymer ?
#
loop_
_entity_poly.entity_id
_entity_poly.type
_entity_poly.pdbx_seq_one_letter_code
_entity_poly.pdbx_strand_id
1 'polypeptide(L)'
;MNPLTLSRRKSPLSLPIIKPRSRNSLRNHHKKERGKSKYPCNRMKRLRSEMDEISVEQKKIREGQRQVREKFETVELECGQLRKQTDLIVQQSVNTQIRLAVMFQILKARENQEFDKAAKLTFALRELIARENQQKETLSNK
;
A
#
# COMPACT_ATOMS: atom_id res chain seq x y z
N MET A 1 -17.86 23.78 120.28
CA MET A 1 -18.89 23.87 119.23
C MET A 1 -18.38 24.80 118.12
N ASN A 2 -18.17 24.21 116.93
CA ASN A 2 -18.06 24.78 115.58
C ASN A 2 -16.84 25.67 115.17
N PRO A 3 -16.45 25.68 113.87
CA PRO A 3 -16.22 24.53 112.99
C PRO A 3 -14.94 24.66 112.11
N LEU A 4 -14.61 23.55 111.46
CA LEU A 4 -13.60 23.31 110.42
C LEU A 4 -13.45 24.43 109.36
N THR A 5 -12.20 24.76 109.00
CA THR A 5 -11.86 25.22 107.63
C THR A 5 -10.50 24.67 107.15
N LEU A 6 -10.59 23.50 106.55
CA LEU A 6 -9.92 23.00 105.34
C LEU A 6 -8.53 23.56 104.96
N SER A 7 -7.54 22.70 105.25
CA SER A 7 -6.29 22.53 104.50
C SER A 7 -6.51 22.51 102.98
N ARG A 8 -5.81 23.39 102.26
CA ARG A 8 -5.47 23.24 100.84
C ARG A 8 -3.98 23.45 100.66
N ARG A 9 -3.19 22.40 100.91
CA ARG A 9 -1.81 22.32 100.41
C ARG A 9 -1.88 22.35 98.88
N LYS A 10 -1.34 23.39 98.26
CA LYS A 10 -1.14 23.47 96.81
C LYS A 10 -0.04 22.47 96.46
N SER A 11 -0.41 21.37 95.80
CA SER A 11 0.55 20.43 95.21
C SER A 11 1.14 21.06 93.93
N PRO A 12 2.47 21.06 93.74
CA PRO A 12 3.10 21.73 92.60
C PRO A 12 3.25 20.79 91.40
N LEU A 13 2.17 20.13 90.95
CA LEU A 13 2.24 19.21 89.80
C LEU A 13 0.90 19.12 89.04
N SER A 14 0.40 20.22 88.49
CA SER A 14 -0.70 20.19 87.51
C SER A 14 -0.17 20.53 86.11
N LEU A 15 0.03 19.49 85.30
CA LEU A 15 0.38 19.58 83.88
C LEU A 15 -0.80 20.19 83.08
N PRO A 16 -0.56 21.03 82.07
CA PRO A 16 -1.63 21.62 81.27
C PRO A 16 -2.35 20.56 80.44
N ILE A 17 -3.69 20.54 80.53
CA ILE A 17 -4.58 19.67 79.78
C ILE A 17 -4.46 19.99 78.28
N ILE A 18 -3.76 19.14 77.53
CA ILE A 18 -3.69 19.19 76.07
C ILE A 18 -5.02 18.65 75.52
N LYS A 19 -5.82 19.52 74.89
CA LYS A 19 -7.03 19.11 74.16
C LYS A 19 -6.66 18.07 73.08
N PRO A 20 -7.40 16.96 72.93
CA PRO A 20 -7.10 15.99 71.87
C PRO A 20 -7.36 16.65 70.51
N ARG A 21 -6.31 16.77 69.70
CA ARG A 21 -6.42 17.14 68.27
C ARG A 21 -7.33 16.12 67.58
N SER A 22 -8.37 16.62 66.93
CA SER A 22 -9.31 15.88 66.08
C SER A 22 -8.58 14.91 65.14
N ARG A 23 -8.83 13.60 65.31
CA ARG A 23 -8.33 12.52 64.44
C ARG A 23 -9.05 12.45 63.07
N ASN A 24 -9.77 13.49 62.66
CA ASN A 24 -10.57 13.46 61.43
C ASN A 24 -9.82 13.99 60.19
N SER A 25 -8.60 14.51 60.34
CA SER A 25 -7.83 15.07 59.21
C SER A 25 -7.20 13.99 58.31
N LEU A 26 -6.80 12.83 58.85
CA LEU A 26 -6.12 11.79 58.07
C LEU A 26 -7.07 10.94 57.21
N ARG A 27 -8.34 10.77 57.62
CA ARG A 27 -9.29 9.92 56.90
C ARG A 27 -9.79 10.55 55.58
N ASN A 28 -9.66 11.88 55.45
CA ASN A 28 -10.12 12.63 54.28
C ASN A 28 -9.06 12.73 53.17
N HIS A 29 -7.78 12.54 53.48
CA HIS A 29 -6.72 12.53 52.46
C HIS A 29 -6.78 11.28 51.57
N HIS A 30 -7.02 10.10 52.16
CA HIS A 30 -7.08 8.84 51.39
C HIS A 30 -8.31 8.70 50.48
N LYS A 31 -9.39 9.47 50.71
CA LYS A 31 -10.55 9.50 49.81
C LYS A 31 -10.35 10.46 48.62
N LYS A 32 -9.52 11.50 48.75
CA LYS A 32 -9.32 12.52 47.70
C LYS A 32 -8.31 12.11 46.62
N GLU A 33 -7.40 11.18 46.91
CA GLU A 33 -6.40 10.70 45.94
C GLU A 33 -6.94 9.64 44.95
N ARG A 34 -7.99 8.90 45.33
CA ARG A 34 -8.59 7.85 44.48
C ARG A 34 -9.26 8.37 43.20
N GLY A 35 -9.55 9.68 43.12
CA GLY A 35 -10.16 10.32 41.94
C GLY A 35 -9.15 10.78 40.89
N LYS A 36 -7.91 11.13 41.28
CA LYS A 36 -6.92 11.74 40.39
C LYS A 36 -6.15 10.72 39.53
N SER A 37 -6.11 9.45 39.96
CA SER A 37 -5.37 8.36 39.27
C SER A 37 -6.12 7.72 38.09
N LYS A 38 -7.44 7.95 37.95
CA LYS A 38 -8.25 7.31 36.88
C LYS A 38 -8.08 7.98 35.52
N TYR A 39 -7.84 9.29 35.48
CA TYR A 39 -7.71 10.03 34.22
C TYR A 39 -6.47 9.61 33.40
N PRO A 40 -5.25 9.50 33.98
CA PRO A 40 -4.09 8.96 33.25
C PRO A 40 -4.31 7.52 32.75
N CYS A 41 -4.96 6.67 33.55
CA CYS A 41 -5.30 5.29 33.18
C CYS A 41 -6.30 5.24 32.03
N ASN A 42 -7.35 6.07 32.05
CA ASN A 42 -8.36 6.12 30.99
C ASN A 42 -7.79 6.69 29.69
N ARG A 43 -6.90 7.69 29.76
CA ARG A 43 -6.19 8.20 28.58
C ARG A 43 -5.32 7.12 27.95
N MET A 44 -4.59 6.36 28.76
CA MET A 44 -3.78 5.24 28.29
C MET A 44 -4.63 4.14 27.62
N LYS A 45 -5.81 3.84 28.16
CA LYS A 45 -6.75 2.89 27.56
C LYS A 45 -7.27 3.35 26.20
N ARG A 46 -7.63 4.64 26.08
CA ARG A 46 -8.05 5.22 24.79
C ARG A 46 -6.95 5.16 23.75
N LEU A 47 -5.73 5.58 24.12
CA LEU A 47 -4.57 5.51 23.24
C LEU A 47 -4.29 4.08 22.75
N ARG A 48 -4.44 3.07 23.62
CA ARG A 48 -4.30 1.66 23.21
C ARG A 48 -5.38 1.23 22.21
N SER A 49 -6.63 1.61 22.45
CA SER A 49 -7.73 1.34 21.50
C SER A 49 -7.47 1.98 20.14
N GLU A 50 -7.08 3.26 20.12
CA GLU A 50 -6.74 3.99 18.90
C GLU A 50 -5.56 3.33 18.17
N MET A 51 -4.52 2.89 18.90
CA MET A 51 -3.40 2.16 18.33
C MET A 51 -3.81 0.81 17.72
N ASP A 52 -4.71 0.09 18.38
CA ASP A 52 -5.23 -1.19 17.88
C ASP A 52 -6.06 -0.98 16.61
N GLU A 53 -6.92 0.04 16.58
CA GLU A 53 -7.70 0.44 15.41
C GLU A 53 -6.79 0.83 14.23
N ILE A 54 -5.80 1.70 14.48
CA ILE A 54 -4.78 2.06 13.48
C ILE A 54 -4.04 0.81 12.99
N SER A 55 -3.69 -0.12 13.88
CA SER A 55 -3.00 -1.35 13.48
C SER A 55 -3.86 -2.21 12.55
N VAL A 56 -5.18 -2.27 12.76
CA VAL A 56 -6.11 -2.99 11.89
C VAL A 56 -6.24 -2.30 10.54
N GLU A 57 -6.39 -0.98 10.51
CA GLU A 57 -6.45 -0.20 9.27
C GLU A 57 -5.17 -0.34 8.45
N GLN A 58 -4.00 -0.24 9.09
CA GLN A 58 -2.71 -0.43 8.43
C GLN A 58 -2.57 -1.83 7.82
N LYS A 59 -3.11 -2.88 8.45
CA LYS A 59 -3.15 -4.22 7.85
C LYS A 59 -4.01 -4.24 6.59
N LYS A 60 -5.20 -3.63 6.63
CA LYS A 60 -6.10 -3.53 5.45
C LYS A 60 -5.45 -2.74 4.31
N ILE A 61 -4.76 -1.63 4.62
CA ILE A 61 -4.04 -0.82 3.63
C ILE A 61 -2.93 -1.65 2.97
N ARG A 62 -2.11 -2.36 3.74
CA ARG A 62 -1.03 -3.19 3.20
C ARG A 62 -1.57 -4.28 2.28
N GLU A 63 -2.67 -4.91 2.67
CA GLU A 63 -3.32 -5.94 1.88
C GLU A 63 -3.90 -5.36 0.58
N GLY A 64 -4.58 -4.21 0.65
CA GLY A 64 -5.05 -3.51 -0.54
C GLY A 64 -3.91 -3.14 -1.49
N GLN A 65 -2.79 -2.63 -0.96
CA GLN A 65 -1.61 -2.33 -1.76
C GLN A 65 -0.99 -3.57 -2.41
N ARG A 66 -0.99 -4.72 -1.72
CA ARG A 66 -0.52 -6.00 -2.28
C ARG A 66 -1.40 -6.41 -3.47
N GLN A 67 -2.72 -6.38 -3.30
CA GLN A 67 -3.65 -6.72 -4.38
C GLN A 67 -3.54 -5.78 -5.57
N VAL A 68 -3.34 -4.49 -5.32
CA VAL A 68 -3.11 -3.51 -6.39
C VAL A 68 -1.83 -3.85 -7.16
N ARG A 69 -0.71 -4.12 -6.45
CA ARG A 69 0.55 -4.52 -7.10
C ARG A 69 0.40 -5.76 -7.98
N GLU A 70 -0.23 -6.82 -7.47
CA GLU A 70 -0.44 -8.06 -8.23
C GLU A 70 -1.27 -7.84 -9.51
N LYS A 71 -2.29 -6.97 -9.44
CA LYS A 71 -3.08 -6.58 -10.62
C LYS A 71 -2.23 -5.80 -11.61
N PHE A 72 -1.41 -4.85 -11.15
CA PHE A 72 -0.53 -4.08 -12.02
C PHE A 72 0.51 -4.97 -12.71
N GLU A 73 1.12 -5.92 -11.99
CA GLU A 73 2.07 -6.89 -12.58
C GLU A 73 1.40 -7.74 -13.67
N THR A 74 0.14 -8.14 -13.47
CA THR A 74 -0.64 -8.86 -14.49
C THR A 74 -0.88 -8.00 -15.72
N VAL A 75 -1.31 -6.73 -15.54
CA VAL A 75 -1.54 -5.79 -16.63
C VAL A 75 -0.25 -5.49 -17.40
N GLU A 76 0.88 -5.34 -16.70
CA GLU A 76 2.19 -5.13 -17.32
C GLU A 76 2.60 -6.32 -18.18
N LEU A 77 2.38 -7.55 -17.69
CA LEU A 77 2.63 -8.77 -18.46
C LEU A 77 1.78 -8.82 -19.73
N GLU A 78 0.47 -8.57 -19.61
CA GLU A 78 -0.46 -8.54 -20.74
C GLU A 78 -0.08 -7.45 -21.76
N CYS A 79 0.27 -6.26 -21.29
CA CYS A 79 0.75 -5.17 -22.14
C CYS A 79 2.04 -5.53 -22.87
N GLY A 80 2.97 -6.25 -22.21
CA GLY A 80 4.18 -6.78 -22.82
C GLY A 80 3.87 -7.79 -23.94
N GLN A 81 2.92 -8.68 -23.73
CA GLN A 81 2.47 -9.64 -24.75
C GLN A 81 1.77 -8.94 -25.92
N LEU A 82 0.87 -8.00 -25.64
CA LEU A 82 0.15 -7.25 -26.66
C LEU A 82 1.10 -6.43 -27.54
N ARG A 83 2.13 -5.82 -26.95
CA ARG A 83 3.17 -5.11 -27.71
C ARG A 83 3.90 -6.05 -28.67
N LYS A 84 4.35 -7.22 -28.20
CA LYS A 84 5.01 -8.22 -29.05
C LYS A 84 4.12 -8.67 -30.20
N GLN A 85 2.84 -8.93 -29.94
CA GLN A 85 1.89 -9.30 -31.00
C GLN A 85 1.66 -8.16 -32.00
N THR A 86 1.56 -6.92 -31.51
CA THR A 86 1.40 -5.74 -32.36
C THR A 86 2.61 -5.54 -33.26
N ASP A 87 3.83 -5.68 -32.74
CA ASP A 87 5.06 -5.57 -33.53
C ASP A 87 5.10 -6.61 -34.65
N LEU A 88 4.68 -7.85 -34.38
CA LEU A 88 4.57 -8.89 -35.40
C LEU A 88 3.53 -8.55 -36.47
N ILE A 89 2.35 -8.06 -36.08
CA ILE A 89 1.30 -7.65 -37.01
C ILE A 89 1.76 -6.48 -37.88
N VAL A 90 2.44 -5.49 -37.30
CA VAL A 90 3.00 -4.35 -38.03
C VAL A 90 4.03 -4.82 -39.05
N GLN A 91 4.95 -5.69 -38.66
CA GLN A 91 5.94 -6.27 -39.59
C GLN A 91 5.27 -7.04 -40.74
N GLN A 92 4.27 -7.87 -40.45
CA GLN A 92 3.50 -8.58 -41.48
C GLN A 92 2.74 -7.62 -42.40
N SER A 93 2.20 -6.53 -41.84
CA SER A 93 1.48 -5.52 -42.60
C SER A 93 2.41 -4.79 -43.57
N VAL A 94 3.61 -4.40 -43.13
CA VAL A 94 4.64 -3.79 -43.99
C VAL A 94 5.05 -4.75 -45.10
N ASN A 95 5.31 -6.03 -44.78
CA ASN A 95 5.65 -7.03 -45.79
C ASN A 95 4.54 -7.20 -46.84
N THR A 96 3.28 -7.19 -46.40
CA THR A 96 2.11 -7.26 -47.30
C THR A 96 2.05 -6.03 -48.22
N GLN A 97 2.27 -4.83 -47.69
CA GLN A 97 2.32 -3.61 -48.49
C GLN A 97 3.44 -3.65 -49.54
N ILE A 98 4.64 -4.13 -49.17
CA ILE A 98 5.75 -4.28 -50.10
C ILE A 98 5.39 -5.27 -51.23
N ARG A 99 4.82 -6.43 -50.88
CA ARG A 99 4.37 -7.43 -51.88
C ARG A 99 3.38 -6.82 -52.86
N LEU A 100 2.37 -6.11 -52.36
CA LEU A 100 1.38 -5.43 -53.19
C LEU A 100 2.03 -4.39 -54.10
N ALA A 101 2.94 -3.57 -53.59
CA ALA A 101 3.66 -2.57 -54.39
C ALA A 101 4.44 -3.21 -55.54
N VAL A 102 5.15 -4.32 -55.28
CA VAL A 102 5.86 -5.07 -56.32
C VAL A 102 4.88 -5.69 -57.33
N MET A 103 3.75 -6.24 -56.88
CA MET A 103 2.71 -6.76 -57.78
C MET A 103 2.17 -5.67 -58.71
N PHE A 104 1.89 -4.47 -58.20
CA PHE A 104 1.47 -3.34 -59.03
C PHE A 104 2.55 -2.91 -60.02
N GLN A 105 3.82 -2.91 -59.63
CA GLN A 105 4.93 -2.62 -60.54
C GLN A 105 5.05 -3.66 -61.66
N ILE A 106 4.78 -4.94 -61.38
CA ILE A 106 4.74 -6.00 -62.40
C ILE A 106 3.62 -5.72 -63.41
N LEU A 107 2.41 -5.39 -62.93
CA LEU A 107 1.28 -5.08 -63.80
C LEU A 107 1.60 -3.88 -64.70
N LYS A 108 2.17 -2.81 -64.12
CA LYS A 108 2.59 -1.62 -64.88
C LYS A 108 3.67 -1.92 -65.91
N ALA A 109 4.67 -2.75 -65.56
CA ALA A 109 5.70 -3.16 -66.51
C ALA A 109 5.11 -3.97 -67.67
N ARG A 110 4.13 -4.83 -67.42
CA ARG A 110 3.43 -5.58 -68.48
C ARG A 110 2.58 -4.68 -69.37
N GLU A 111 1.85 -3.74 -68.78
CA GLU A 111 1.09 -2.72 -69.52
C GLU A 111 1.99 -1.92 -70.47
N ASN A 112 3.19 -1.54 -70.00
CA ASN A 112 4.20 -0.85 -70.79
C ASN A 112 5.00 -1.75 -71.76
N GLN A 113 4.69 -3.05 -71.85
CA GLN A 113 5.45 -4.04 -72.65
C GLN A 113 6.93 -4.19 -72.23
N GLU A 114 7.28 -3.77 -71.00
CA GLU A 114 8.60 -3.92 -70.38
C GLU A 114 8.76 -5.34 -69.80
N PHE A 115 8.74 -6.37 -70.65
CA PHE A 115 8.70 -7.78 -70.20
C PHE A 115 9.93 -8.22 -69.40
N ASP A 116 11.13 -7.75 -69.76
CA ASP A 116 12.35 -8.05 -69.01
C ASP A 116 12.29 -7.55 -67.57
N LYS A 117 11.72 -6.35 -67.38
CA LYS A 117 11.52 -5.76 -66.06
C LYS A 117 10.43 -6.50 -65.29
N ALA A 118 9.33 -6.85 -65.94
CA ALA A 118 8.28 -7.66 -65.33
C ALA A 118 8.82 -9.03 -64.86
N ALA A 119 9.70 -9.66 -65.64
CA ALA A 119 10.36 -10.91 -65.27
C ALA A 119 11.27 -10.74 -64.04
N LYS A 120 12.12 -9.70 -64.02
CA LYS A 120 12.98 -9.38 -62.87
C LYS A 120 12.18 -9.12 -61.60
N LEU A 121 11.11 -8.32 -61.69
CA LEU A 121 10.23 -8.05 -60.55
C LEU A 121 9.50 -9.31 -60.06
N THR A 122 9.07 -10.18 -60.98
CA THR A 122 8.44 -11.47 -60.62
C THR A 122 9.41 -12.37 -59.88
N PHE A 123 10.68 -12.43 -60.31
CA PHE A 123 11.72 -13.18 -59.61
C PHE A 123 11.95 -12.61 -58.20
N ALA A 124 12.12 -11.28 -58.10
CA ALA A 124 12.30 -10.60 -56.81
C ALA A 124 11.13 -10.83 -55.84
N LEU A 125 9.88 -10.83 -56.34
CA LEU A 125 8.71 -11.13 -55.53
C LEU A 125 8.73 -12.56 -54.99
N ARG A 126 9.11 -13.54 -55.81
CA ARG A 126 9.25 -14.95 -55.37
C ARG A 126 10.30 -15.08 -54.27
N GLU A 127 11.44 -14.42 -54.44
CA GLU A 127 12.52 -14.44 -53.45
C GLU A 127 12.09 -13.79 -52.13
N LEU A 128 11.40 -12.64 -52.19
CA LEU A 128 10.84 -11.98 -51.01
C LEU A 128 9.88 -12.89 -50.25
N ILE A 129 8.95 -13.55 -50.94
CA ILE A 129 8.00 -14.48 -50.33
C ILE A 129 8.73 -15.67 -49.68
N ALA A 130 9.73 -16.24 -50.35
CA ALA A 130 10.52 -17.34 -49.81
C ALA A 130 11.25 -16.95 -48.52
N ARG A 131 11.90 -15.78 -48.49
CA ARG A 131 12.59 -15.26 -47.30
C ARG A 131 11.62 -15.03 -46.14
N GLU A 132 10.43 -14.48 -46.40
CA GLU A 132 9.43 -14.25 -45.35
C GLU A 132 8.89 -15.56 -44.79
N ASN A 133 8.68 -16.59 -45.63
CA ASN A 133 8.23 -17.90 -45.16
C ASN A 133 9.27 -18.57 -44.26
N GLN A 134 10.56 -18.47 -44.62
CA GLN A 134 11.66 -18.94 -43.76
C GLN A 134 11.67 -18.21 -42.40
N GLN A 135 11.47 -16.89 -42.39
CA GLN A 135 11.38 -16.13 -41.14
C GLN A 135 10.20 -16.59 -40.27
N LYS A 136 9.04 -16.86 -40.85
CA LYS A 136 7.86 -17.40 -40.12
C LYS A 136 8.14 -18.76 -39.51
N GLU A 137 8.79 -19.67 -40.23
CA GLU A 137 9.18 -20.99 -39.73
C GLU A 137 10.15 -20.89 -38.55
N THR A 138 11.13 -19.99 -38.61
CA THR A 138 12.08 -19.78 -37.49
C THR A 138 11.44 -19.19 -36.23
N LEU A 139 10.37 -18.42 -36.38
CA LEU A 139 9.62 -17.84 -35.26
C LEU A 139 8.59 -18.82 -34.67
N SER A 140 8.14 -19.80 -35.45
CA SER A 140 7.21 -20.85 -34.98
C SER A 140 7.91 -22.02 -34.27
N ASN A 141 9.22 -22.20 -34.49
CA ASN A 141 10.02 -23.28 -33.90
C ASN A 141 10.79 -22.86 -32.62
N LYS A 142 10.52 -21.66 -32.10
CA LYS A 142 11.06 -21.12 -30.84
C LYS A 142 9.95 -20.98 -29.81
#